data_AF-A0A9X3RMC5-F1
#
_entry.id   AF-A0A9X3RMC5-F1
#
_cell.length_a   1.000
_cell.length_b   1.000
_cell.length_c   1.000
_cell.angle_alpha   90.00
_cell.angle_beta   90.00
_cell.angle_gamma   90.00
#
_symmetry.space_group_name_H-M   'P 1'
#
loop_
_entity.id
_entity.type
_entity.pdbx_description
1 polymer ?
#
loop_
_entity_poly.entity_id
_entity_poly.type
_entity_poly.pdbx_seq_one_letter_code
_entity_poly.pdbx_strand_id
1 'polypeptide(L)' 'MTTSTFTPGAQQYADSVQLRVVLIDGALLTGLMIRHGVGTQIQRTINIVEIDEDFFE' A
#
# COMPACT_ATOMS: atom_id res chain seq x y z
N MET A 1 -9.68 3.53 -11.38
CA MET A 1 -8.54 3.94 -10.53
C MET A 1 -8.50 5.44 -10.54
N THR A 2 -8.58 6.07 -9.37
CA THR A 2 -8.60 7.54 -9.25
C THR A 2 -7.47 7.95 -8.31
N THR A 3 -6.71 8.97 -8.70
CA THR A 3 -5.61 9.53 -7.90
C THR A 3 -6.08 10.46 -6.78
N SER A 4 -7.40 10.61 -6.59
CA SER A 4 -8.08 11.43 -5.58
C SER A 4 -9.10 10.63 -4.76
N THR A 5 -9.92 11.30 -3.94
CA THR A 5 -11.01 10.69 -3.17
C THR A 5 -12.24 10.41 -4.03
N PHE A 6 -13.07 9.44 -3.61
CA PHE A 6 -14.36 9.15 -4.23
C PHE A 6 -15.46 10.09 -3.72
N THR A 7 -16.42 10.39 -4.59
CA THR A 7 -17.62 11.13 -4.19
C THR A 7 -18.56 10.24 -3.39
N PRO A 8 -19.45 10.81 -2.54
CA PRO A 8 -20.42 10.02 -1.78
C PRO A 8 -21.32 9.15 -2.67
N GLY A 9 -21.69 9.63 -3.86
CA GLY A 9 -22.49 8.85 -4.82
C GLY A 9 -21.74 7.65 -5.41
N ALA A 10 -20.42 7.75 -5.60
CA ALA A 10 -19.62 6.61 -6.04
C ALA A 10 -19.52 5.52 -4.96
N GLN A 11 -19.41 5.92 -3.70
CA GLN A 11 -19.44 4.99 -2.56
C GLN A 11 -20.79 4.28 -2.46
N GLN A 12 -21.89 5.04 -2.49
CA GLN A 12 -23.25 4.49 -2.46
C GLN A 12 -23.53 3.55 -3.64
N TYR A 13 -23.04 3.89 -4.84
CA TYR A 13 -23.19 3.03 -5.99
C TYR A 13 -22.46 1.70 -5.79
N ALA A 14 -21.19 1.73 -5.36
CA ALA A 14 -20.41 0.52 -5.08
C ALA A 14 -21.07 -0.39 -4.03
N ASP A 15 -21.69 0.20 -3.01
CA ASP A 15 -22.43 -0.55 -1.98
C ASP A 15 -23.76 -1.12 -2.48
N SER A 16 -24.37 -0.51 -3.50
CA SER A 16 -25.69 -0.89 -4.04
C SER A 16 -25.67 -2.01 -5.08
N VAL A 17 -24.51 -2.30 -5.69
CA VAL A 17 -24.40 -3.31 -6.75
C VAL A 17 -24.26 -4.71 -6.16
N GLN A 18 -24.92 -5.71 -6.77
CA GLN A 18 -24.72 -7.12 -6.40
C GLN A 18 -23.33 -7.66 -6.74
N LEU A 19 -22.61 -6.99 -7.65
CA LEU A 19 -21.22 -7.30 -7.93
C LEU A 19 -20.34 -6.72 -6.82
N ARG A 20 -19.33 -7.49 -6.40
CA ARG A 20 -18.33 -7.01 -5.45
C ARG A 20 -17.42 -5.97 -6.12
N VAL A 21 -17.81 -4.71 -6.05
CA VAL A 21 -17.02 -3.56 -6.50
C VAL A 21 -16.25 -3.02 -5.30
N VAL A 22 -14.93 -2.89 -5.43
CA VAL A 22 -14.08 -2.28 -4.40
C VAL A 22 -13.53 -0.98 -4.94
N LEU A 23 -13.76 0.12 -4.21
CA LEU A 23 -13.21 1.42 -4.52
C LEU A 23 -11.76 1.50 -4.04
N ILE A 24 -10.86 1.89 -4.94
CA ILE A 24 -9.42 2.07 -4.65
C ILE A 24 -9.03 3.51 -4.99
N ASP A 25 -8.76 4.29 -3.96
CA ASP A 25 -8.30 5.68 -4.06
C ASP A 25 -6.77 5.74 -4.16
N GLY A 26 -6.22 6.94 -4.27
CA GLY A 26 -4.77 7.14 -4.40
C GLY A 26 -3.97 6.63 -3.20
N ALA A 27 -4.47 6.78 -1.98
CA ALA A 27 -3.78 6.37 -0.77
C ALA A 27 -3.75 4.84 -0.63
N LEU A 28 -4.89 4.18 -0.84
CA LEU A 28 -5.00 2.72 -0.84
C LEU A 28 -4.20 2.10 -1.99
N LEU A 29 -4.26 2.69 -3.19
CA LEU A 29 -3.47 2.24 -4.34
C LEU A 29 -1.97 2.29 -4.02
N THR A 30 -1.50 3.41 -3.48
CA THR A 30 -0.08 3.59 -3.11
C THR A 30 0.34 2.58 -2.04
N GLY A 31 -0.51 2.34 -1.03
CA GLY A 31 -0.25 1.33 -0.01
C GLY A 31 -0.16 -0.08 -0.58
N LEU A 32 -1.02 -0.44 -1.53
CA LEU A 32 -0.97 -1.74 -2.22
C LEU A 32 0.28 -1.87 -3.10
N MET A 33 0.64 -0.82 -3.83
CA MET A 33 1.86 -0.77 -4.64
C MET A 33 3.11 -1.04 -3.80
N ILE A 34 3.27 -0.36 -2.66
CA ILE A 34 4.39 -0.56 -1.74
C ILE A 34 4.37 -1.98 -1.18
N ARG A 35 3.21 -2.46 -0.72
CA ARG A 35 3.09 -3.80 -0.10
C ARG A 35 3.48 -4.92 -1.06
N HIS A 36 3.09 -4.81 -2.33
CA HIS A 36 3.29 -5.86 -3.32
C HIS A 36 4.47 -5.59 -4.27
N GLY A 37 5.21 -4.48 -4.07
CA GLY A 37 6.35 -4.12 -4.92
C GLY A 37 5.99 -3.75 -6.36
N VAL A 38 4.74 -3.36 -6.63
CA VAL A 38 4.26 -3.05 -7.99
C VAL A 38 4.47 -1.57 -8.29
N GLY A 39 5.27 -1.26 -9.32
CA GLY A 39 5.53 0.13 -9.71
C GLY A 39 6.38 0.92 -8.72
N THR A 40 7.06 0.23 -7.79
CA THR A 40 7.98 0.81 -6.80
C THR A 40 9.40 0.35 -7.07
N GLN A 41 10.38 1.19 -6.73
CA GLN A 41 11.80 0.85 -6.79
C GLN A 41 12.43 1.08 -5.41
N ILE A 42 13.34 0.20 -5.00
CA ILE A 42 14.14 0.42 -3.78
C ILE A 42 15.05 1.61 -4.02
N GLN A 43 14.81 2.70 -3.28
CA GLN A 43 15.67 3.88 -3.33
C GLN A 43 16.92 3.72 -2.45
N ARG A 44 16.78 3.09 -1.28
CA ARG A 44 17.87 2.86 -0.33
C ARG A 44 17.56 1.64 0.53
N THR A 45 18.57 0.82 0.75
CA THR A 45 18.56 -0.25 1.76
C THR A 45 19.35 0.23 2.97
N ILE A 46 18.77 0.08 4.16
CA ILE A 46 19.47 0.37 5.42
C ILE A 46 19.62 -0.95 6.17
N ASN A 47 20.86 -1.32 6.46
CA ASN A 47 21.17 -2.45 7.31
C ASN A 47 21.39 -1.92 8.73
N ILE A 48 20.58 -2.40 9.67
CA ILE A 48 20.78 -2.14 11.09
C ILE A 48 21.59 -3.32 11.60
N VAL A 49 22.79 -3.04 12.09
CA VAL A 49 23.70 -4.05 12.64
C VAL A 49 23.88 -3.81 14.13
N GLU A 50 23.93 -4.88 14.90
CA GLU A 50 24.23 -4.88 16.32
C GLU A 50 25.57 -5.58 16.55
N ILE A 51 26.28 -5.18 17.60
CA ILE A 51 27.54 -5.83 17.97
C ILE A 51 27.20 -7.15 18.65
N ASP A 52 27.75 -8.24 18.12
CA ASP A 52 27.66 -9.56 18.74
C ASP A 52 28.73 -9.66 19.83
N GLU A 53 28.32 -9.59 21.10
CA GLU A 53 29.25 -9.66 22.25
C GLU A 53 29.84 -11.06 22.44
N ASP A 54 29.14 -12.12 22.01
CA ASP A 54 29.56 -13.53 22.16
C ASP A 54 30.63 -13.94 21.12
N PHE A 55 30.78 -13.17 20.03
CA PHE A 55 31.76 -13.43 18.99
C PHE A 55 33.21 -13.11 19.42
N PHE A 56 33.40 -12.33 20.48
CA PHE A 56 34.71 -11.82 20.91
C PHE A 56 35.28 -12.46 22.20
N GLU A 57 34.62 -13.47 22.78
CA GLU A 57 35.16 -14.35 23.85
C GLU A 57 35.81 -15.63 23.31
#